data_AF-A0A920RLL8-F1
#
_entry.id   AF-A0A920RLL8-F1
#
_cell.length_a   1.000
_cell.length_b   1.000
_cell.length_c   1.000
_cell.angle_alpha   90.00
_cell.angle_beta   90.00
_cell.angle_gamma   90.00
#
_symmetry.space_group_name_H-M   'P 1'
#
loop_
_entity.id
_entity.type
_entity.pdbx_description
1 polymer ?
#
loop_
_entity_poly.entity_id
_entity_poly.type
_entity_poly.pdbx_seq_one_letter_code
_entity_poly.pdbx_strand_id
1 'polypeptide(L)'
;MAVGLAVGLVWSIGPLELPTALNDQIAQLADAVATEAGLVGLFGIDLVMDGQRAWIIEINPRYTGSAEVIEMSTGQSMIGLHLGAFGDSRSSPPIVATDTGSARFPRRRCCFPREDITVTHLPPRRFDVVSGRHSPQRSQDHQGRPICSILETGA
;
A
#
# COMPACT_ATOMS: atom_id res chain seq x y z
N MET A 1 13.92 -13.81 18.36
CA MET A 1 14.97 -13.87 17.33
C MET A 1 14.82 -15.19 16.60
N ALA A 2 14.06 -15.20 15.50
CA ALA A 2 14.13 -16.26 14.50
C ALA A 2 14.62 -15.56 13.24
N VAL A 3 15.92 -15.67 12.97
CA VAL A 3 16.50 -15.30 11.68
C VAL A 3 16.30 -16.51 10.76
N GLY A 4 15.03 -16.82 10.49
CA GLY A 4 14.65 -17.71 9.40
C GLY A 4 14.46 -16.83 8.16
N LEU A 5 15.16 -17.14 7.07
CA LEU A 5 15.13 -16.39 5.81
C LEU A 5 13.70 -16.32 5.24
N ALA A 6 12.89 -15.37 5.68
CA ALA A 6 11.55 -15.19 5.14
C ALA A 6 11.63 -14.92 3.62
N VAL A 7 10.77 -15.59 2.84
CA VAL A 7 10.64 -15.29 1.41
C VAL A 7 9.67 -14.11 1.27
N GLY A 8 10.03 -13.15 0.44
CA GLY A 8 9.25 -11.95 0.18
C GLY A 8 8.63 -11.95 -1.20
N LEU A 9 7.30 -11.86 -1.30
CA LEU A 9 6.60 -11.56 -2.55
C LEU A 9 6.21 -10.09 -2.57
N VAL A 10 6.46 -9.37 -3.66
CA VAL A 10 6.03 -7.97 -3.82
C VAL A 10 4.56 -7.96 -4.25
N TRP A 11 3.73 -7.24 -3.49
CA TRP A 11 2.29 -7.14 -3.73
C TRP A 11 1.88 -5.81 -4.35
N SER A 12 2.63 -4.74 -4.10
CA SER A 12 2.37 -3.42 -4.65
C SER A 12 3.67 -2.65 -4.81
N ILE A 13 3.77 -1.88 -5.90
CA ILE A 13 4.86 -0.96 -6.22
C ILE A 13 4.25 0.29 -6.84
N GLY A 14 4.82 1.46 -6.55
CA GLY A 14 4.37 2.71 -7.14
C GLY A 14 5.20 3.90 -6.69
N PRO A 15 4.91 5.11 -7.20
CA PRO A 15 3.96 5.37 -8.29
C PRO A 15 4.46 4.79 -9.61
N LEU A 16 3.53 4.38 -10.48
CA LEU A 16 3.84 3.86 -11.81
C LEU A 16 3.64 4.97 -12.85
N GLU A 17 4.63 5.17 -13.72
CA GLU A 17 4.47 6.03 -14.88
C GLU A 17 3.71 5.29 -15.98
N LEU A 18 2.57 5.84 -16.39
CA LEU A 18 1.71 5.27 -17.43
C LEU A 18 1.71 6.17 -18.67
N PRO A 19 1.52 5.61 -19.89
CA PRO A 19 1.25 6.41 -21.08
C PRO A 19 0.05 7.34 -20.85
N THR A 20 0.13 8.58 -21.32
CA THR A 20 -0.89 9.63 -21.08
C THR A 20 -2.31 9.14 -21.37
N ALA A 21 -2.52 8.50 -22.53
CA ALA A 21 -3.84 8.01 -22.93
C ALA A 21 -4.42 6.97 -21.95
N LEU A 22 -3.58 6.11 -21.36
CA LEU A 22 -4.01 5.12 -20.38
C LEU A 22 -4.30 5.78 -19.03
N ASN A 23 -3.47 6.75 -18.63
CA ASN A 23 -3.70 7.52 -17.41
C ASN A 23 -5.01 8.32 -17.48
N ASP A 24 -5.29 8.96 -18.63
CA ASP A 24 -6.54 9.69 -18.88
C ASP A 24 -7.75 8.75 -18.85
N GLN A 25 -7.64 7.56 -19.44
CA GLN A 25 -8.70 6.55 -19.38
C GLN A 25 -9.00 6.14 -17.93
N ILE A 26 -7.95 5.92 -17.12
CA ILE A 26 -8.11 5.52 -15.71
C ILE A 26 -8.75 6.64 -14.90
N ALA A 27 -8.37 7.90 -15.14
CA ALA A 27 -8.99 9.05 -14.48
C ALA A 27 -10.48 9.17 -14.83
N GLN A 28 -10.84 9.03 -16.10
CA GLN A 28 -12.24 9.05 -16.54
C GLN A 28 -13.06 7.91 -15.91
N LEU A 29 -12.48 6.71 -15.82
CA LEU A 29 -13.10 5.58 -15.13
C LEU A 29 -13.33 5.86 -13.64
N ALA A 30 -12.34 6.45 -12.97
CA ALA A 30 -12.45 6.81 -11.56
C ALA A 30 -13.54 7.87 -11.32
N ASP A 31 -13.61 8.90 -12.16
CA ASP A 31 -14.63 9.95 -12.07
C ASP A 31 -16.04 9.40 -12.30
N ALA A 32 -16.20 8.52 -13.30
CA ALA A 32 -17.47 7.86 -13.58
C ALA A 32 -17.90 6.97 -12.40
N VAL A 33 -16.99 6.17 -11.85
CA VAL A 33 -17.27 5.33 -10.68
C VAL A 33 -17.66 6.18 -9.48
N ALA A 34 -16.90 7.24 -9.18
CA ALA A 34 -17.18 8.11 -8.04
C ALA A 34 -18.56 8.77 -8.15
N THR A 35 -18.90 9.26 -9.35
CA THR A 35 -20.17 9.94 -9.62
C THR A 35 -21.35 8.97 -9.56
N GLU A 36 -21.29 7.88 -10.32
CA GLU A 36 -22.41 6.95 -10.48
C GLU A 36 -22.68 6.12 -9.22
N ALA A 37 -21.63 5.78 -8.45
CA ALA A 37 -21.78 5.05 -7.19
C ALA A 37 -21.90 5.97 -5.96
N GLY A 38 -21.85 7.30 -6.13
CA GLY A 38 -21.94 8.27 -5.04
C GLY A 38 -20.81 8.13 -4.02
N LEU A 39 -19.60 7.80 -4.46
CA LEU A 39 -18.46 7.63 -3.57
C LEU A 39 -17.93 8.99 -3.09
N VAL A 40 -17.69 9.09 -1.79
CA VAL A 40 -17.10 10.26 -1.15
C VAL A 40 -15.87 9.84 -0.37
N GLY A 41 -14.77 10.59 -0.54
CA GLY A 41 -13.48 10.29 0.07
C GLY A 41 -12.66 9.27 -0.71
N LEU A 42 -11.61 8.75 -0.06
CA LEU A 42 -10.68 7.77 -0.64
C LEU A 42 -11.37 6.43 -0.97
N PHE A 43 -11.11 5.94 -2.17
CA PHE A 43 -11.42 4.58 -2.63
C PHE A 43 -10.30 4.05 -3.53
N GLY A 44 -10.16 2.73 -3.61
CA GLY A 44 -9.26 2.06 -4.55
C GLY A 44 -10.02 1.44 -5.71
N ILE A 45 -9.35 1.33 -6.85
CA ILE A 45 -9.84 0.63 -8.04
C ILE A 45 -8.77 -0.40 -8.43
N ASP A 46 -9.15 -1.68 -8.47
CA ASP A 46 -8.28 -2.72 -8.98
C ASP A 46 -8.53 -2.91 -10.47
N LEU A 47 -7.46 -2.78 -11.25
CA LEU A 47 -7.49 -2.78 -12.71
C LEU A 47 -6.64 -3.92 -13.27
N VAL A 48 -7.09 -4.49 -14.38
CA VAL A 48 -6.22 -5.24 -15.30
C VAL A 48 -5.94 -4.35 -16.50
N MET A 49 -4.70 -4.38 -17.01
CA MET A 49 -4.29 -3.54 -18.15
C MET A 49 -3.46 -4.36 -19.14
N ASP A 50 -3.59 -4.05 -20.43
CA ASP A 50 -2.79 -4.65 -21.52
C ASP A 50 -1.76 -3.67 -22.12
N GLY A 51 -1.54 -2.54 -21.45
CA GLY A 51 -0.65 -1.46 -21.91
C GLY A 51 -1.31 -0.45 -22.84
N GLN A 52 -2.53 -0.72 -23.33
CA GLN A 52 -3.32 0.23 -24.12
C GLN A 52 -4.65 0.57 -23.46
N ARG A 53 -5.22 -0.38 -22.71
CA ARG A 53 -6.52 -0.24 -22.06
C ARG A 53 -6.47 -0.73 -20.62
N ALA A 54 -7.33 -0.14 -19.80
CA ALA A 54 -7.61 -0.59 -18.44
C ALA A 54 -9.06 -1.11 -18.31
N TRP A 55 -9.23 -2.17 -17.52
CA TRP A 55 -10.53 -2.72 -17.13
C TRP A 55 -10.63 -2.83 -15.61
N ILE A 56 -11.74 -2.34 -15.06
CA ILE A 56 -12.05 -2.46 -13.63
C ILE A 56 -12.44 -3.91 -13.31
N ILE A 57 -11.82 -4.45 -12.25
CA ILE A 57 -12.15 -5.74 -11.68
C ILE A 57 -12.85 -5.58 -10.32
N GLU A 58 -12.40 -4.62 -9.51
CA GLU A 58 -12.92 -4.40 -8.16
C GLU A 58 -12.88 -2.91 -7.79
N ILE A 59 -13.86 -2.47 -7.00
CA ILE A 59 -13.91 -1.13 -6.39
C ILE A 59 -13.92 -1.31 -4.88
N ASN A 60 -12.95 -0.71 -4.21
CA ASN A 60 -12.75 -0.78 -2.77
C ASN A 60 -13.01 0.59 -2.13
N PRO A 61 -14.22 0.90 -1.62
CA PRO A 61 -14.55 2.19 -0.99
C PRO A 61 -13.97 2.30 0.44
N ARG A 62 -12.66 2.08 0.56
CA ARG A 62 -11.92 2.05 1.81
C ARG A 62 -10.45 2.35 1.56
N TYR A 63 -9.72 2.66 2.63
CA TYR A 63 -8.27 2.69 2.61
C TYR A 63 -7.69 1.31 2.22
N THR A 64 -6.95 1.27 1.12
CA THR A 64 -6.37 0.03 0.55
C THR A 64 -4.90 -0.12 0.93
N GLY A 65 -4.34 -1.31 0.67
CA GLY A 65 -2.91 -1.53 0.88
C GLY A 65 -1.99 -0.74 -0.06
N SER A 66 -2.49 -0.34 -1.24
CA SER A 66 -1.78 0.53 -2.18
C SER A 66 -1.73 1.98 -1.72
N ALA A 67 -2.66 2.43 -0.88
CA ALA A 67 -2.61 3.76 -0.27
C ALA A 67 -1.31 3.94 0.55
N GLU A 68 -0.86 2.93 1.30
CA GLU A 68 0.40 2.98 2.06
C GLU A 68 1.63 3.26 1.15
N VAL A 69 1.62 2.73 -0.08
CA VAL A 69 2.68 2.95 -1.08
C VAL A 69 2.66 4.40 -1.58
N ILE A 70 1.46 4.95 -1.82
CA ILE A 70 1.28 6.35 -2.23
C ILE A 70 1.63 7.32 -1.10
N GLU A 71 1.22 7.03 0.14
CA GLU A 71 1.56 7.83 1.31
C GLU A 71 3.08 7.95 1.49
N MET A 72 3.81 6.84 1.28
CA MET A 72 5.26 6.82 1.39
C MET A 72 5.96 7.55 0.24
N SER A 73 5.41 7.50 -0.98
CA SER A 73 6.00 8.18 -2.15
C SER A 73 5.70 9.68 -2.19
N THR A 74 4.56 10.11 -1.65
CA THR A 74 4.10 11.51 -1.74
C THR A 74 4.22 12.29 -0.42
N GLY A 75 4.31 11.59 0.72
CA GLY A 75 4.20 12.21 2.05
C GLY A 75 2.81 12.70 2.43
N GLN A 76 1.82 12.53 1.53
CA GLN A 76 0.45 12.92 1.80
C GLN A 76 -0.24 11.89 2.69
N SER A 77 -1.06 12.35 3.63
CA SER A 77 -1.92 11.47 4.41
C SER A 77 -3.19 11.14 3.62
N MET A 78 -3.31 9.91 3.13
CA MET A 78 -4.50 9.47 2.38
C MET A 78 -5.72 9.40 3.29
N ILE A 79 -5.54 9.05 4.57
CA ILE A 79 -6.63 9.16 5.56
C ILE A 79 -7.02 10.62 5.83
N GLY A 80 -6.05 11.54 5.84
CA GLY A 80 -6.31 12.97 5.94
C GLY A 80 -7.11 13.50 4.75
N LEU A 81 -6.76 13.11 3.53
CA LEU A 81 -7.53 13.44 2.32
C LEU A 81 -8.94 12.85 2.37
N HIS A 82 -9.09 11.59 2.83
CA HIS A 82 -10.39 10.96 3.01
C HIS A 82 -11.27 11.76 3.98
N LEU A 83 -10.75 12.12 5.16
CA LEU A 83 -11.47 12.93 6.15
C LEU A 83 -11.82 14.33 5.62
N GLY A 84 -10.90 14.95 4.88
CA GLY A 84 -11.12 16.25 4.23
C GLY A 84 -12.29 16.24 3.24
N ALA A 85 -12.52 15.14 2.53
CA ALA A 85 -13.67 14.99 1.64
C ALA A 85 -15.03 15.00 2.38
N PHE A 86 -15.03 14.71 3.69
CA PHE A 86 -16.20 14.81 4.57
C PHE A 86 -16.23 16.11 5.39
N GLY A 87 -15.38 17.08 5.06
CA GLY A 87 -15.32 18.38 5.72
C GLY A 87 -14.53 18.40 7.04
N ASP A 88 -13.85 17.31 7.40
CA ASP A 88 -12.96 17.29 8.56
C ASP A 88 -11.56 17.76 8.15
N SER A 89 -11.29 19.04 8.39
CA SER A 89 -10.04 19.71 8.06
C SER A 89 -9.02 19.68 9.20
N ARG A 90 -9.22 18.81 10.21
CA ARG A 90 -8.19 18.59 11.23
C ARG A 90 -6.88 18.20 10.54
N SER A 91 -5.82 18.93 10.86
CA SER A 91 -4.48 18.68 10.34
C SER A 91 -4.11 17.22 10.57
N SER A 92 -4.11 16.42 9.51
CA SER A 92 -3.49 15.11 9.57
C SER A 92 -1.98 15.33 9.67
N PRO A 93 -1.30 14.65 10.61
CA PRO A 93 0.14 14.76 10.69
C PRO A 93 0.73 14.38 9.32
N PRO A 94 1.67 15.17 8.78
CA PRO A 94 2.32 14.84 7.53
C PRO A 94 2.95 13.45 7.66
N ILE A 95 2.76 12.60 6.64
CA ILE A 95 3.46 11.32 6.59
C ILE A 95 4.86 11.68 6.12
N VAL A 96 5.87 11.22 6.86
CA VAL A 96 7.27 11.45 6.48
C VAL A 96 7.49 10.74 5.14
N ALA A 97 7.52 11.51 4.05
CA ALA A 97 7.95 11.02 2.75
C ALA A 97 9.39 10.50 2.90
N THR A 98 9.69 9.34 2.32
CA THR A 98 11.08 8.92 2.24
C THR A 98 11.86 9.85 1.34
N ASP A 99 13.06 10.23 1.80
CA ASP A 99 13.98 11.19 1.19
C ASP A 99 13.95 11.18 -0.35
N THR A 100 13.50 12.30 -0.93
CA THR A 100 13.32 12.58 -2.36
C THR A 100 14.62 12.60 -3.18
N GLY A 101 15.77 12.32 -2.58
CA GLY A 101 17.09 12.44 -3.21
C GLY A 101 17.49 11.32 -4.18
N SER A 102 16.72 10.23 -4.26
CA SER A 102 16.95 9.15 -5.24
C SER A 102 15.60 8.57 -5.67
N ALA A 103 15.43 8.22 -6.95
CA ALA A 103 14.19 7.63 -7.48
C ALA A 103 13.94 6.25 -6.85
N ARG A 104 13.39 6.26 -5.63
CA ARG A 104 13.02 5.07 -4.89
C ARG A 104 11.55 4.82 -5.14
N PHE A 105 11.21 3.61 -5.59
CA PHE A 105 9.83 3.16 -5.69
C PHE A 105 9.47 2.43 -4.39
N PRO A 106 8.60 3.01 -3.52
CA PRO A 106 8.06 2.27 -2.41
C PRO A 106 7.36 1.01 -2.89
N ARG A 107 7.56 -0.07 -2.13
CA ARG A 107 6.93 -1.36 -2.39
C ARG A 107 6.43 -1.98 -1.11
N ARG A 108 5.29 -2.65 -1.21
CA ARG A 108 4.74 -3.47 -0.14
C ARG A 108 5.01 -4.94 -0.45
N ARG A 109 5.70 -5.61 0.46
CA ARG A 109 6.09 -7.03 0.35
C ARG A 109 5.38 -7.83 1.43
N CYS A 110 4.87 -9.01 1.11
CA CYS A 110 4.38 -9.96 2.12
C CYS A 110 5.45 -10.99 2.41
N CYS A 111 5.66 -11.25 3.69
CA CYS A 111 6.67 -12.18 4.19
C CYS A 111 6.03 -13.52 4.55
N PHE A 112 6.68 -14.60 4.12
CA PHE A 112 6.29 -15.97 4.40
C PHE A 112 7.43 -16.69 5.16
N PRO A 113 7.12 -17.47 6.20
CA PRO A 113 8.10 -18.23 6.92
C PRO A 113 8.56 -19.42 6.06
N ARG A 114 9.86 -19.72 6.10
CA ARG A 114 10.42 -20.93 5.48
C ARG A 114 10.18 -22.19 6.29
N GLU A 115 9.87 -22.04 7.57
CA GLU A 115 9.65 -23.10 8.55
C GLU A 115 8.68 -22.55 9.60
N ASP A 116 7.99 -23.41 10.36
CA ASP A 116 7.07 -22.96 11.39
C ASP A 116 7.80 -22.07 12.43
N ILE A 117 7.31 -20.84 12.62
CA ILE A 117 7.90 -19.87 13.54
C ILE A 117 6.92 -19.48 14.65
N THR A 118 7.46 -19.14 15.81
CA THR A 118 6.70 -18.46 16.86
C THR A 118 7.15 -17.01 16.95
N VAL A 119 6.25 -16.08 16.69
CA VAL A 119 6.54 -14.64 16.84
C VAL A 119 6.25 -14.23 18.27
N THR A 120 7.31 -13.91 19.03
CA THR A 120 7.21 -13.51 20.44
C THR A 120 7.31 -12.00 20.65
N HIS A 121 7.98 -11.30 19.74
CA HIS A 121 8.16 -9.85 19.78
C HIS A 121 8.47 -9.34 18.36
N LEU A 122 7.89 -8.20 17.97
CA LEU A 122 8.24 -7.55 16.70
C LEU A 122 9.63 -6.91 16.81
N PRO A 123 10.56 -7.10 15.86
CA PRO A 123 11.86 -6.46 15.96
C PRO A 123 11.69 -4.93 16.14
N PRO A 124 12.48 -4.27 17.01
CA PRO A 124 12.48 -2.81 17.05
C PRO A 124 12.76 -2.29 15.65
N ARG A 125 12.01 -1.25 15.20
CA ARG A 125 12.05 -0.69 13.84
C ARG A 125 13.48 -0.71 13.28
N ARG A 126 13.79 -1.72 12.46
CA ARG A 126 15.05 -1.75 11.71
C ARG A 126 14.78 -1.07 10.38
N PHE A 127 15.74 -0.23 10.01
CA PHE A 127 15.73 0.70 8.89
C PHE A 127 15.19 0.07 7.59
N ASP A 128 14.55 0.92 6.79
CA ASP A 128 13.79 0.65 5.56
C ASP A 128 12.40 -0.02 5.69
N VAL A 129 11.96 -0.43 6.88
CA VAL A 129 10.59 -0.92 7.10
C VAL A 129 9.71 0.14 7.75
N VAL A 130 8.86 0.81 6.97
CA VAL A 130 8.03 1.95 7.41
C VAL A 130 6.79 1.50 8.20
N SER A 131 6.28 0.30 7.93
CA SER A 131 5.18 -0.30 8.68
C SER A 131 5.19 -1.82 8.55
N GLY A 132 5.14 -2.51 9.69
CA GLY A 132 4.95 -3.95 9.78
C GLY A 132 3.59 -4.22 10.41
N ARG A 133 2.62 -4.71 9.62
CA ARG A 133 1.31 -5.08 10.16
C ARG A 133 1.35 -6.56 10.56
N HIS A 134 1.52 -6.81 11.85
CA HIS A 134 1.45 -8.12 12.47
C HIS A 134 0.45 -8.05 13.63
N SER A 135 -0.35 -9.09 13.83
CA SER A 135 -1.19 -9.20 15.04
C SER A 135 -0.30 -9.10 16.29
N PRO A 136 -0.59 -8.22 17.27
CA PRO A 136 0.29 -7.92 18.40
C PRO A 136 0.37 -9.05 19.45
N GLN A 137 -0.17 -10.22 19.15
CA GLN A 137 -0.25 -11.37 20.05
C GLN A 137 0.78 -12.41 19.63
N ARG A 138 1.30 -13.17 20.60
CA ARG A 138 2.15 -14.33 20.34
C ARG A 138 1.43 -15.26 19.36
N SER A 139 1.93 -15.37 18.13
CA SER A 139 1.37 -16.23 17.08
C SER A 139 2.27 -17.42 16.82
N GLN A 140 1.65 -18.53 16.43
CA GLN A 140 2.31 -19.60 15.71
C GLN A 140 1.99 -19.42 14.24
N ASP A 141 3.02 -19.18 13.43
CA ASP A 141 2.88 -18.98 11.99
C ASP A 141 3.50 -20.17 11.27
N HIS A 142 2.66 -20.85 10.48
CA HIS A 142 3.07 -22.05 9.77
C HIS A 142 3.77 -21.71 8.45
N GLN A 143 4.70 -22.56 8.05
CA GLN A 143 5.39 -22.48 6.78
C GLN A 143 4.42 -22.18 5.62
N GLY A 144 4.80 -21.23 4.77
CA GLY A 144 4.01 -20.86 3.58
C GLY A 144 2.75 -20.02 3.87
N ARG A 145 2.43 -19.69 5.12
CA ARG A 145 1.36 -18.74 5.45
C ARG A 145 1.90 -17.31 5.57
N PRO A 146 1.13 -16.28 5.19
CA PRO A 146 1.60 -14.90 5.31
C PRO A 146 1.74 -14.52 6.79
N ILE A 147 2.90 -13.95 7.16
CA ILE A 147 3.18 -13.44 8.52
C ILE A 147 2.77 -11.98 8.63
N CYS A 148 3.34 -11.15 7.76
CA CYS A 148 3.17 -9.70 7.79
C CYS A 148 3.43 -9.08 6.41
N SER A 149 3.03 -7.82 6.25
CA SER A 149 3.50 -6.97 5.15
C SER A 149 4.57 -6.02 5.65
N ILE A 150 5.59 -5.79 4.83
CA ILE A 150 6.67 -4.85 5.00
C ILE A 150 6.54 -3.79 3.91
N LEU A 151 6.54 -2.52 4.29
CA LEU A 151 6.65 -1.40 3.37
C LEU A 151 8.11 -0.92 3.33
N GLU A 152 8.74 -0.92 2.16
CA GLU A 152 10.16 -0.61 1.97
C GLU A 152 10.40 0.27 0.72
N THR A 153 11.49 1.03 0.68
CA THR A 153 11.97 1.66 -0.56
C THR A 153 12.89 0.71 -1.33
N GLY A 154 12.62 0.51 -2.63
CA GLY A 154 13.59 -0.11 -3.53
C GLY A 154 14.79 0.80 -3.81
N ALA A 155 15.95 0.19 -4.10
CA ALA A 155 17.10 0.82 -4.76
C ALA A 155 17.14 0.38 -6.22
#